data_AF-A0A1S1Q5W7-F1
#
_entry.id   AF-A0A1S1Q5W7-F1
#
_cell.length_a   1.000
_cell.length_b   1.000
_cell.length_c   1.000
_cell.angle_alpha   90.00
_cell.angle_beta   90.00
_cell.angle_gamma   90.00
#
_symmetry.space_group_name_H-M   'P 1'
#
loop_
_entity.id
_entity.type
_entity.pdbx_description
1 polymer ?
#
loop_
_entity_poly.entity_id
_entity_poly.type
_entity_poly.pdbx_seq_one_letter_code
_entity_poly.pdbx_strand_id
1 'polypeptide(L)'
;MTDDDDDWAPPPVPDGDGDPVAAVDEALTEAEAALRDFAWLPDADEVDAATTILFHLDPARRTPETPLRRVLHQALGETYPQLTTWRPRPQYLYAAVKTLHQLASDQAAGENSAALLVGWDRLTAVLRTVTATAGGTGRAAPDAPGPGAEA
;
A
#
# COMPACT_ATOMS: atom_id res chain seq x y z
N MET A 1 1.99 -10.52 36.54
CA MET A 1 2.67 -10.10 35.31
C MET A 1 1.90 -10.80 34.23
N THR A 2 0.94 -10.09 33.65
CA THR A 2 -0.10 -10.66 32.79
C THR A 2 0.36 -10.49 31.36
N ASP A 3 0.48 -11.59 30.62
CA ASP A 3 0.63 -11.61 29.16
C ASP A 3 -0.60 -10.93 28.54
N ASP A 4 -0.44 -9.67 28.14
CA ASP A 4 -1.45 -8.85 27.45
C ASP A 4 -1.15 -8.79 25.93
N ASP A 5 -0.36 -9.74 25.42
CA ASP A 5 0.09 -9.82 24.02
C ASP A 5 -0.85 -10.67 23.11
N ASP A 6 -2.02 -11.11 23.60
CA ASP A 6 -2.81 -12.20 22.97
C ASP A 6 -4.20 -11.82 22.41
N ASP A 7 -4.60 -10.55 22.34
CA ASP A 7 -5.96 -10.19 21.86
C ASP A 7 -5.96 -9.02 20.87
N TRP A 8 -5.13 -9.11 19.82
CA TRP A 8 -5.22 -8.17 18.71
C TRP A 8 -5.40 -8.89 17.37
N ALA A 9 -6.63 -8.81 16.85
CA ALA A 9 -6.96 -9.21 15.48
C ALA A 9 -6.69 -8.05 14.51
N PRO A 10 -6.16 -8.31 13.30
CA PRO A 10 -6.05 -7.28 12.28
C PRO A 10 -7.44 -6.67 12.04
N PRO A 11 -7.54 -5.34 11.78
CA PRO A 11 -8.82 -4.73 11.47
C PRO A 11 -9.48 -5.51 10.32
N PRO A 12 -10.78 -5.79 10.42
CA PRO A 12 -11.47 -6.56 9.40
C PRO A 12 -11.28 -5.83 8.07
N VAL A 13 -10.91 -6.60 7.05
CA VAL A 13 -10.95 -6.11 5.67
C VAL A 13 -12.39 -5.70 5.41
N PRO A 14 -12.65 -4.47 4.92
CA PRO A 14 -14.00 -4.06 4.62
C PRO A 14 -14.61 -5.06 3.62
N ASP A 15 -15.80 -5.57 3.95
CA ASP A 15 -16.57 -6.49 3.10
C ASP A 15 -17.29 -5.74 1.97
N GLY A 16 -17.37 -4.40 2.04
CA GLY A 16 -18.11 -3.60 1.06
C GLY A 16 -19.57 -4.05 0.94
N ASP A 17 -20.18 -4.48 2.05
CA ASP A 17 -21.52 -5.10 2.09
C ASP A 17 -21.68 -6.33 1.18
N GLY A 18 -20.59 -7.06 0.92
CA GLY A 18 -20.54 -8.22 0.02
C GLY A 18 -20.19 -7.88 -1.43
N ASP A 19 -19.95 -6.60 -1.75
CA ASP A 19 -19.42 -6.15 -3.05
C ASP A 19 -17.89 -5.96 -2.98
N PRO A 20 -17.10 -6.83 -3.65
CA PRO A 20 -15.64 -6.73 -3.63
C PRO A 20 -15.13 -5.44 -4.30
N VAL A 21 -15.91 -4.79 -5.16
CA VAL A 21 -15.55 -3.49 -5.75
C VAL A 21 -15.72 -2.37 -4.72
N ALA A 22 -16.81 -2.38 -3.97
CA ALA A 22 -17.05 -1.42 -2.89
C ALA A 22 -16.01 -1.55 -1.78
N ALA A 23 -15.64 -2.79 -1.42
CA ALA A 23 -14.57 -3.07 -0.46
C ALA A 23 -13.21 -2.45 -0.86
N VAL A 24 -12.86 -2.55 -2.15
CA VAL A 24 -11.64 -1.93 -2.69
C VAL A 24 -11.73 -0.41 -2.65
N ASP A 25 -12.87 0.17 -3.01
CA ASP A 25 -13.10 1.61 -3.01
C ASP A 25 -12.98 2.21 -1.60
N GLU A 26 -13.60 1.56 -0.61
CA GLU A 26 -13.56 1.95 0.81
C GLU A 26 -12.13 1.90 1.34
N ALA A 27 -11.43 0.77 1.18
CA ALA A 27 -10.08 0.60 1.69
C ALA A 27 -9.08 1.60 1.09
N LEU A 28 -9.18 1.88 -0.22
CA LEU A 28 -8.31 2.86 -0.87
C LEU A 28 -8.65 4.28 -0.45
N THR A 29 -9.93 4.61 -0.29
CA THR A 29 -10.36 5.94 0.16
C THR A 29 -9.90 6.23 1.58
N GLU A 30 -10.01 5.25 2.48
CA GLU A 30 -9.49 5.36 3.84
C GLU A 30 -7.97 5.52 3.87
N ALA A 31 -7.23 4.71 3.09
CA ALA A 31 -5.78 4.81 3.01
C ALA A 31 -5.32 6.17 2.48
N GLU A 32 -5.97 6.69 1.43
CA GLU A 32 -5.69 8.02 0.87
C GLU A 32 -6.01 9.14 1.87
N ALA A 33 -7.12 9.04 2.60
CA ALA A 33 -7.50 9.99 3.64
C ALA A 33 -6.50 9.98 4.79
N ALA A 34 -6.12 8.81 5.27
CA ALA A 34 -5.18 8.67 6.37
C ALA A 34 -3.78 9.22 6.03
N LEU A 35 -3.31 9.02 4.80
CA LEU A 35 -2.06 9.65 4.31
C LEU A 35 -2.17 11.17 4.26
N ARG A 36 -3.28 11.70 3.74
CA ARG A 36 -3.51 13.14 3.57
C ARG A 36 -3.59 13.87 4.90
N ASP A 37 -4.25 13.26 5.88
CA ASP A 37 -4.51 13.84 7.20
C ASP A 37 -3.39 13.53 8.21
N PHE A 38 -2.31 12.86 7.77
CA PHE A 38 -1.21 12.38 8.60
C PHE A 38 -1.63 11.43 9.74
N ALA A 39 -2.83 10.84 9.64
CA ALA A 39 -3.29 9.79 10.54
C ALA A 39 -2.57 8.45 10.28
N TRP A 40 -1.98 8.29 9.09
CA TRP A 40 -1.05 7.23 8.74
C TRP A 40 0.30 7.83 8.30
N LEU A 41 1.35 7.48 9.05
CA LEU A 41 2.73 7.79 8.72
C LEU A 41 3.44 6.46 8.40
N PRO A 42 3.68 6.15 7.12
CA PRO A 42 4.29 4.88 6.74
C PRO A 42 5.67 4.70 7.37
N ASP A 43 5.91 3.52 7.92
CA ASP A 43 7.22 3.16 8.44
C ASP A 43 8.16 2.57 7.36
N ALA A 44 9.38 2.22 7.76
CA ALA A 44 10.38 1.71 6.83
C ALA A 44 9.98 0.39 6.18
N ASP A 45 9.24 -0.47 6.89
CA ASP A 45 8.80 -1.77 6.39
C ASP A 45 7.64 -1.59 5.40
N GLU A 46 6.69 -0.70 5.69
CA GLU A 46 5.62 -0.33 4.78
C GLU A 46 6.16 0.34 3.50
N VAL A 47 7.21 1.15 3.61
CA VAL A 47 7.90 1.76 2.48
C VAL A 47 8.62 0.71 1.62
N ASP A 48 9.32 -0.24 2.23
CA ASP A 48 10.01 -1.32 1.52
C ASP A 48 9.02 -2.25 0.81
N ALA A 49 7.94 -2.62 1.50
CA ALA A 49 6.83 -3.37 0.92
C ALA A 49 6.20 -2.60 -0.26
N ALA A 50 5.94 -1.29 -0.11
CA ALA A 50 5.37 -0.49 -1.18
C ALA A 50 6.31 -0.37 -2.40
N THR A 51 7.61 -0.27 -2.16
CA THR A 51 8.65 -0.26 -3.22
C THR A 51 8.69 -1.58 -3.96
N THR A 52 8.65 -2.69 -3.22
CA THR A 52 8.63 -4.05 -3.78
C THR A 52 7.38 -4.27 -4.62
N ILE A 53 6.20 -3.92 -4.11
CA ILE A 53 4.95 -4.00 -4.88
C ILE A 53 5.09 -3.20 -6.18
N LEU A 54 5.47 -1.92 -6.11
CA LEU A 54 5.66 -1.07 -7.30
C LEU A 54 6.63 -1.68 -8.32
N PHE A 55 7.73 -2.27 -7.88
CA PHE A 55 8.70 -2.93 -8.75
C PHE A 55 8.08 -4.08 -9.54
N HIS A 56 7.21 -4.89 -8.92
CA HIS A 56 6.48 -5.95 -9.62
C HIS A 56 5.33 -5.43 -10.49
N LEU A 57 4.75 -4.27 -10.15
CA LEU A 57 3.65 -3.66 -10.91
C LEU A 57 4.12 -2.95 -12.19
N ASP A 58 5.32 -2.36 -12.19
CA ASP A 58 5.83 -1.52 -13.29
C ASP A 58 5.91 -2.26 -14.65
N PRO A 59 6.41 -3.51 -14.73
CA PRO A 59 6.46 -4.26 -15.99
C PRO A 59 5.07 -4.45 -16.60
N ALA A 60 4.06 -4.76 -15.78
CA ALA A 60 2.70 -5.00 -16.25
C ALA A 60 2.03 -3.75 -16.83
N ARG A 61 2.38 -2.55 -16.34
CA ARG A 61 1.91 -1.29 -16.93
C ARG A 61 2.48 -1.04 -18.33
N ARG A 62 3.66 -1.60 -18.64
CA ARG A 62 4.32 -1.44 -19.94
C ARG A 62 3.87 -2.49 -20.96
N THR A 63 3.21 -3.56 -20.52
CA THR A 63 2.73 -4.66 -21.35
C THR A 63 1.24 -4.93 -21.08
N PRO A 64 0.32 -4.20 -21.76
CA PRO A 64 -1.13 -4.32 -21.53
C PRO A 64 -1.71 -5.71 -21.86
N GLU A 65 -0.94 -6.57 -22.54
CA GLU A 65 -1.28 -7.97 -22.81
C GLU A 65 -1.04 -8.90 -21.60
N THR A 66 -0.39 -8.41 -20.54
CA THR A 66 -0.12 -9.23 -19.34
C THR A 66 -1.37 -9.31 -18.48
N PRO A 67 -1.83 -10.52 -18.08
CA PRO A 67 -3.01 -10.65 -17.24
C PRO A 67 -2.79 -9.98 -15.89
N LEU A 68 -3.50 -8.88 -15.64
CA LEU A 68 -3.30 -8.04 -14.46
C LEU A 68 -3.51 -8.83 -13.15
N ARG A 69 -4.50 -9.72 -13.16
CA ARG A 69 -4.77 -10.68 -12.10
C ARG A 69 -3.55 -11.51 -11.71
N ARG A 70 -2.78 -12.03 -12.67
CA ARG A 70 -1.57 -12.83 -12.38
C ARG A 70 -0.48 -12.00 -11.73
N VAL A 71 -0.31 -10.77 -12.19
CA VAL A 71 0.68 -9.81 -11.66
C VAL A 71 0.32 -9.42 -10.24
N LEU A 72 -0.94 -9.07 -9.99
CA LEU A 72 -1.48 -8.77 -8.67
C LEU A 72 -1.31 -9.94 -7.70
N HIS A 73 -1.59 -11.17 -8.14
CA HIS A 73 -1.39 -12.34 -7.30
C HIS A 73 0.08 -12.53 -6.89
N GLN A 74 1.00 -12.36 -7.83
CA GLN A 74 2.42 -12.53 -7.57
C GLN A 74 2.96 -11.41 -6.66
N ALA A 75 2.73 -10.15 -7.05
CA ALA A 75 3.25 -8.99 -6.34
C ALA A 75 2.71 -8.87 -4.91
N LEU A 76 1.41 -9.09 -4.73
CA LEU A 76 0.76 -8.97 -3.43
C LEU A 76 0.95 -10.24 -2.59
N GLY A 77 0.98 -11.42 -3.22
CA GLY A 77 1.27 -12.70 -2.56
C GLY A 77 2.63 -12.75 -1.87
N GLU A 78 3.65 -12.18 -2.49
CA GLU A 78 5.02 -12.12 -1.95
C GLU A 78 5.15 -11.12 -0.78
N THR A 79 4.28 -10.10 -0.70
CA THR A 79 4.38 -9.00 0.26
C THR A 79 3.41 -9.10 1.45
N TYR A 80 2.35 -9.92 1.39
CA TYR A 80 1.46 -10.15 2.54
C TYR A 80 2.18 -10.58 3.83
N PRO A 81 3.11 -11.55 3.81
CA PRO A 81 3.76 -11.99 5.04
C PRO A 81 4.55 -10.86 5.71
N GLN A 82 5.09 -9.93 4.90
CA GLN A 82 5.87 -8.80 5.40
C GLN A 82 4.94 -7.77 6.08
N LEU A 83 3.76 -7.52 5.51
CA LEU A 83 2.76 -6.60 6.05
C LEU A 83 2.04 -7.13 7.31
N THR A 84 1.97 -8.45 7.51
CA THR A 84 1.30 -9.05 8.68
C THR A 84 2.20 -9.27 9.89
N THR A 85 3.52 -9.16 9.74
CA THR A 85 4.47 -9.59 10.79
C THR A 85 4.67 -8.54 11.90
N TRP A 86 4.14 -7.31 11.79
CA TRP A 86 4.57 -6.22 12.68
C TRP A 86 3.45 -5.32 13.23
N ARG A 87 3.24 -5.41 14.56
CA ARG A 87 2.79 -4.37 15.51
C ARG A 87 1.31 -3.86 15.43
N PRO A 88 0.80 -3.27 16.54
CA PRO A 88 -0.53 -2.66 16.62
C PRO A 88 -0.51 -1.29 15.92
N ARG A 89 -0.48 -1.30 14.59
CA ARG A 89 -0.48 -0.09 13.75
C ARG A 89 -1.66 -0.13 12.79
N PRO A 90 -2.11 1.05 12.31
CA PRO A 90 -3.19 1.07 11.35
C PRO A 90 -2.75 0.40 10.03
N GLN A 91 -3.41 -0.70 9.70
CA GLN A 91 -3.07 -1.57 8.57
C GLN A 91 -3.66 -1.07 7.24
N TYR A 92 -3.56 0.23 6.95
CA TYR A 92 -4.17 0.82 5.75
C TYR A 92 -3.57 0.25 4.46
N LEU A 93 -2.24 0.10 4.39
CA LEU A 93 -1.58 -0.53 3.24
C LEU A 93 -2.00 -1.99 3.08
N TYR A 94 -2.06 -2.73 4.18
CA TYR A 94 -2.50 -4.13 4.18
C TYR A 94 -3.96 -4.26 3.72
N ALA A 95 -4.87 -3.43 4.23
CA ALA A 95 -6.28 -3.45 3.85
C ALA A 95 -6.45 -3.17 2.36
N ALA A 96 -5.84 -2.10 1.84
CA ALA A 96 -5.88 -1.73 0.42
C ALA A 96 -5.29 -2.82 -0.49
N VAL A 97 -4.18 -3.43 -0.07
CA VAL A 97 -3.55 -4.54 -0.80
C VAL A 97 -4.44 -5.78 -0.76
N LYS A 98 -4.99 -6.14 0.41
CA LYS A 98 -5.85 -7.32 0.62
C LYS A 98 -7.15 -7.28 -0.16
N THR A 99 -7.87 -6.16 -0.13
CA THR A 99 -9.12 -6.01 -0.89
C THR A 99 -8.85 -6.12 -2.39
N LEU A 100 -7.79 -5.49 -2.89
CA LEU A 100 -7.47 -5.56 -4.33
C LEU A 100 -7.07 -6.97 -4.76
N HIS A 101 -6.35 -7.71 -3.93
CA HIS A 101 -6.04 -9.12 -4.20
C HIS A 101 -7.27 -10.02 -4.16
N GLN A 102 -8.21 -9.77 -3.24
CA GLN A 102 -9.48 -10.50 -3.21
C GLN A 102 -10.29 -10.23 -4.49
N LEU A 103 -10.38 -8.97 -4.93
CA LEU A 103 -11.01 -8.62 -6.20
C LEU A 103 -10.30 -9.28 -7.40
N ALA A 104 -8.96 -9.34 -7.39
CA ALA A 104 -8.21 -10.04 -8.43
C ALA A 104 -8.45 -11.57 -8.40
N SER A 105 -8.70 -12.12 -7.22
CA SER A 105 -8.95 -13.56 -7.01
C SER A 105 -10.35 -13.97 -7.45
N ASP A 106 -11.31 -13.04 -7.44
CA ASP A 106 -12.68 -13.27 -7.85
C ASP A 106 -12.74 -13.70 -9.33
N GLN A 107 -13.34 -14.86 -9.59
CA GLN A 107 -13.53 -15.39 -10.95
C GLN A 107 -14.62 -14.65 -11.71
N ALA A 108 -15.52 -13.94 -11.03
CA ALA A 108 -16.54 -13.09 -11.65
C ALA A 108 -15.92 -11.79 -12.21
N ALA A 109 -14.82 -11.32 -11.63
CA ALA A 109 -14.02 -10.25 -12.19
C ALA A 109 -13.25 -10.76 -13.42
N GLY A 110 -13.68 -10.37 -14.62
CA GLY A 110 -12.92 -10.67 -15.85
C GLY A 110 -11.45 -10.20 -15.74
N GLU A 111 -10.54 -10.85 -16.48
CA GLU A 111 -9.07 -10.70 -16.31
C GLU A 111 -8.56 -9.24 -16.31
N ASN A 112 -9.27 -8.34 -16.98
CA ASN A 112 -9.03 -6.90 -17.03
C ASN A 112 -10.33 -6.10 -16.81
N SER A 113 -11.10 -6.44 -15.78
CA SER A 113 -12.31 -5.68 -15.46
C SER A 113 -11.98 -4.20 -15.19
N ALA A 114 -12.92 -3.31 -15.52
CA ALA A 114 -12.74 -1.87 -15.28
C ALA A 114 -12.47 -1.58 -13.79
N ALA A 115 -13.12 -2.32 -12.89
CA ALA A 115 -12.90 -2.21 -11.44
C ALA A 115 -11.45 -2.56 -11.05
N LEU A 116 -10.88 -3.62 -11.63
CA LEU A 116 -9.50 -4.03 -11.35
C LEU A 116 -8.49 -2.98 -11.85
N LEU A 117 -8.72 -2.40 -13.02
CA LEU A 117 -7.88 -1.33 -13.58
C LEU A 117 -7.93 -0.06 -12.73
N VAL A 118 -9.13 0.35 -12.31
CA VAL A 118 -9.32 1.53 -11.44
C VAL A 118 -8.65 1.30 -10.08
N GLY A 119 -8.90 0.14 -9.45
CA GLY A 119 -8.28 -0.22 -8.17
C GLY A 119 -6.75 -0.27 -8.26
N TRP A 120 -6.22 -0.81 -9.36
CA TRP A 120 -4.79 -0.83 -9.65
C TRP A 120 -4.16 0.56 -9.77
N ASP A 121 -4.78 1.47 -10.52
CA ASP A 121 -4.26 2.82 -10.70
C ASP A 121 -4.27 3.60 -9.39
N ARG A 122 -5.32 3.44 -8.58
CA ARG A 122 -5.41 4.04 -7.24
C ARG A 122 -4.41 3.45 -6.26
N LEU A 123 -4.26 2.13 -6.21
CA LEU A 123 -3.24 1.50 -5.38
C LEU A 123 -1.83 2.00 -5.78
N THR A 124 -1.54 2.10 -7.08
CA THR A 124 -0.27 2.66 -7.57
C THR A 124 -0.04 4.08 -7.07
N ALA A 125 -1.08 4.92 -7.00
CA ALA A 125 -0.98 6.27 -6.46
C ALA A 125 -0.70 6.30 -4.95
N VAL A 126 -1.38 5.43 -4.17
CA VAL A 126 -1.13 5.26 -2.74
C VAL A 126 0.32 4.82 -2.50
N LEU A 127 0.79 3.78 -3.19
CA LEU A 127 2.16 3.26 -3.06
C LEU A 127 3.22 4.31 -3.42
N ARG A 128 2.97 5.15 -4.43
CA ARG A 128 3.87 6.27 -4.79
C ARG A 128 3.92 7.34 -3.70
N THR A 129 2.79 7.62 -3.06
CA THR A 129 2.73 8.54 -1.91
C THR A 129 3.51 7.96 -0.73
N VAL A 130 3.32 6.68 -0.42
CA VAL A 130 4.06 5.95 0.63
C VAL A 130 5.56 5.96 0.39
N THR A 131 6.01 5.68 -0.84
CA THR A 131 7.45 5.71 -1.14
C THR A 131 8.04 7.12 -1.16
N ALA A 132 7.23 8.14 -1.46
CA ALA A 132 7.66 9.53 -1.41
C ALA A 132 7.86 10.07 0.02
N THR A 133 7.18 9.53 1.04
CA THR A 133 7.40 9.94 2.44
C THR A 133 8.82 9.64 2.91
N ALA A 134 9.42 8.53 2.45
CA ALA A 134 10.83 8.19 2.69
C ALA A 134 11.81 9.08 1.90
N GLY A 135 11.40 9.63 0.75
CA GLY A 135 12.18 10.63 0.01
C GLY A 135 12.17 12.02 0.66
N GLY A 136 11.13 12.33 1.45
CA GLY A 136 10.97 13.60 2.15
C GLY A 136 11.90 13.76 3.37
N THR A 137 12.29 12.66 4.01
CA THR A 137 13.25 12.67 5.13
C THR A 137 14.72 12.80 4.67
N GLY A 138 14.98 12.70 3.35
CA GLY A 138 16.30 12.87 2.75
C GLY A 138 16.65 14.31 2.31
N ARG A 139 15.72 15.28 2.37
CA ARG A 139 16.03 16.68 2.09
C ARG A 139 16.45 17.40 3.36
N ALA A 140 17.65 17.05 3.84
CA ALA A 140 18.41 17.93 4.73
C ALA A 140 18.58 19.30 4.06
N ALA A 141 18.50 20.34 4.89
CA ALA A 141 18.36 21.76 4.57
C ALA A 141 19.28 22.29 3.45
N PRO A 142 18.88 23.39 2.75
CA PRO A 142 19.83 24.15 1.94
C PRO A 142 21.00 24.60 2.83
N ASP A 143 22.21 24.33 2.35
CA ASP A 143 23.51 24.85 2.80
C ASP A 143 23.37 26.09 3.70
N ALA A 144 23.60 25.91 5.00
CA ALA A 144 23.96 27.03 5.85
C ALA A 144 25.41 27.40 5.49
N PRO A 145 25.68 28.62 4.98
CA PRO A 145 27.06 29.06 4.79
C PRO A 145 27.76 29.06 6.15
N GLY A 146 28.85 28.29 6.27
CA GLY A 146 29.62 28.15 7.50
C GLY A 146 30.07 29.52 8.03
N PRO A 147 30.06 29.72 9.37
CA PRO A 147 30.50 30.97 9.94
C PRO A 147 32.03 31.03 9.93
N GLY A 148 32.57 32.17 9.47
CA GLY A 148 33.89 32.63 9.86
C GLY A 148 35.07 32.00 9.12
N ALA A 149 35.33 32.50 7.90
CA ALA A 149 36.71 32.79 7.54
C ALA A 149 37.12 34.05 8.32
N GLU A 150 37.65 33.86 9.52
CA GLU A 150 38.40 34.90 10.24
C GLU A 150 39.87 34.48 10.35
N ALA A 151 40.72 35.45 10.01
CA ALA A 151 42.18 35.57 10.15
C ALA A 151 43.08 34.86 9.11
#